data_AF-A0A7V9EZM2-F1
#
_entry.id   AF-A0A7V9EZM2-F1
#
_cell.length_a   1.000
_cell.length_b   1.000
_cell.length_c   1.000
_cell.angle_alpha   90.00
_cell.angle_beta   90.00
_cell.angle_gamma   90.00
#
_symmetry.space_group_name_H-M   'P 1'
#
loop_
_entity.id
_entity.type
_entity.pdbx_description
1 polymer ?
#
loop_
_entity_poly.entity_id
_entity_poly.type
_entity_poly.pdbx_seq_one_letter_code
_entity_poly.pdbx_strand_id
1 'polypeptide(L)'
;MADSRRLNRVTYRNVRAAAREELIHYDVLTKALGAKPLTKKIWVPNAVFSTPKGLLTTLEAGDQIFINAYLIGTTVFGNAGKGKEARFTGEFMGTEAVHRALARQSLGKLGNDRVFMKYTFTKILDAVKLLKQAGIGFDKPGSAPGKFYLLDDVRKRTPSVGSTRVNTLNPA
;
A
#
# COMPACT_ATOMS: atom_id res chain seq x y z
N MET A 1 -16.67 -6.84 7.21
CA MET A 1 -15.33 -6.22 7.38
C MET A 1 -14.70 -6.89 8.59
N ALA A 2 -13.37 -7.05 8.67
CA ALA A 2 -12.73 -7.34 9.95
C ALA A 2 -13.25 -6.33 10.97
N ASP A 3 -13.54 -6.77 12.19
CA ASP A 3 -13.94 -5.83 13.22
C ASP A 3 -12.72 -4.98 13.63
N SER A 4 -12.54 -3.85 12.93
CA SER A 4 -11.51 -2.86 13.23
C SER A 4 -11.66 -2.28 14.65
N ARG A 5 -12.77 -2.57 15.35
CA ARG A 5 -12.96 -2.28 16.78
C ARG A 5 -12.01 -3.07 17.69
N ARG A 6 -11.30 -4.10 17.18
CA ARG A 6 -10.24 -4.80 17.92
C ARG A 6 -8.86 -4.16 17.80
N LEU A 7 -8.68 -3.17 16.93
CA LEU A 7 -7.47 -2.34 16.93
C LEU A 7 -7.59 -1.30 18.04
N ASN A 8 -6.49 -1.00 18.74
CA ASN A 8 -6.50 0.16 19.62
C ASN A 8 -6.78 1.43 18.81
N ARG A 9 -7.25 2.49 19.49
CA ARG A 9 -7.70 3.73 18.84
C ARG A 9 -6.65 4.36 17.91
N VAL A 10 -5.38 4.32 18.28
CA VAL A 10 -4.28 4.92 17.50
C VAL A 10 -4.03 4.11 16.24
N THR A 11 -3.84 2.80 16.39
CA THR A 11 -3.66 1.89 15.25
C THR A 11 -4.84 1.96 14.29
N TYR A 12 -6.07 1.99 14.80
CA TYR A 12 -7.26 2.13 13.95
C TYR A 12 -7.22 3.42 13.12
N ARG A 13 -6.87 4.56 13.73
CA ARG A 13 -6.74 5.84 13.02
C ARG A 13 -5.65 5.78 11.95
N ASN A 14 -4.50 5.18 12.25
CA ASN A 14 -3.40 5.05 11.30
C ASN A 14 -3.77 4.17 10.10
N VAL A 15 -4.44 3.04 10.33
CA VAL A 15 -4.94 2.18 9.23
C VAL A 15 -5.97 2.91 8.36
N ARG A 16 -6.84 3.72 8.96
CA ARG A 16 -7.79 4.55 8.19
C ARG A 16 -7.09 5.63 7.36
N ALA A 17 -6.04 6.24 7.90
CA ALA A 17 -5.22 7.21 7.18
C ALA A 17 -4.49 6.53 6.02
N ALA A 18 -3.82 5.40 6.27
CA ALA A 18 -3.15 4.63 5.22
C ALA A 18 -4.10 4.25 4.08
N ALA A 19 -5.29 3.71 4.40
CA ALA A 19 -6.29 3.38 3.38
C ALA A 19 -6.72 4.59 2.52
N ARG A 20 -6.72 5.80 3.09
CA ARG A 20 -6.98 7.03 2.34
C ARG A 20 -5.82 7.39 1.43
N GLU A 21 -4.59 7.33 1.93
CA GLU A 21 -3.39 7.62 1.15
C GLU A 21 -3.22 6.64 -0.02
N GLU A 22 -3.50 5.35 0.16
CA GLU A 22 -3.48 4.38 -0.95
C GLU A 22 -4.46 4.71 -2.08
N LEU A 23 -5.65 5.24 -1.73
CA LEU A 23 -6.61 5.68 -2.73
C LEU A 23 -6.11 6.94 -3.47
N ILE A 24 -5.36 7.81 -2.78
CA ILE A 24 -4.75 9.00 -3.37
C ILE A 24 -3.57 8.61 -4.26
N HIS A 25 -2.72 7.65 -3.84
CA HIS A 25 -1.68 7.05 -4.68
C HIS A 25 -2.28 6.57 -6.01
N TYR A 26 -3.38 5.81 -5.95
CA TYR A 26 -4.10 5.35 -7.14
C TYR A 26 -4.60 6.52 -8.00
N ASP A 27 -5.18 7.56 -7.39
CA ASP A 27 -5.71 8.71 -8.13
C ASP A 27 -4.59 9.52 -8.80
N VAL A 28 -3.45 9.73 -8.14
CA VAL A 28 -2.28 10.39 -8.75
C VAL A 28 -1.78 9.58 -9.93
N LEU A 29 -1.55 8.28 -9.73
CA LEU A 29 -1.05 7.40 -10.79
C LEU A 29 -1.98 7.43 -12.01
N THR A 30 -3.29 7.31 -11.81
CA THR A 30 -4.23 7.15 -12.93
C THR A 30 -4.69 8.46 -13.55
N LYS A 31 -4.87 9.52 -12.75
CA LYS A 31 -5.40 10.80 -13.23
C LYS A 31 -4.32 11.80 -13.59
N ALA A 32 -3.26 11.91 -12.77
CA ALA A 32 -2.20 12.89 -13.00
C ALA A 32 -1.07 12.34 -13.87
N LEU A 33 -0.78 11.04 -13.78
CA LEU A 33 0.33 10.40 -14.50
C LEU A 33 -0.11 9.51 -15.67
N GLY A 34 -1.42 9.34 -15.87
CA GLY A 34 -1.97 8.55 -16.98
C GLY A 34 -1.66 7.05 -16.91
N ALA A 35 -1.27 6.53 -15.75
CA ALA A 35 -1.04 5.12 -15.56
C ALA A 35 -2.33 4.31 -15.75
N LYS A 36 -2.21 3.13 -16.34
CA LYS A 36 -3.33 2.19 -16.48
C LYS A 36 -3.21 1.14 -15.37
N PRO A 37 -4.25 0.97 -14.53
CA PRO A 37 -4.21 -0.05 -13.50
C PRO A 37 -4.20 -1.43 -14.12
N LEU A 38 -3.44 -2.36 -13.52
CA LEU A 38 -3.41 -3.75 -13.95
C LEU A 38 -4.80 -4.40 -13.85
N THR A 39 -5.55 -4.07 -12.80
CA THR A 39 -6.91 -4.54 -12.53
C THR A 39 -7.62 -3.57 -11.57
N LYS A 40 -8.95 -3.63 -11.54
CA LYS A 40 -9.79 -2.97 -10.51
C LYS A 40 -10.47 -3.98 -9.58
N LYS A 41 -10.09 -5.26 -9.67
CA LYS A 41 -10.69 -6.39 -8.95
C LYS A 41 -9.60 -7.23 -8.31
N ILE A 42 -9.46 -7.12 -6.99
CA ILE A 42 -8.41 -7.78 -6.22
C ILE A 42 -9.03 -8.87 -5.34
N TRP A 43 -8.50 -10.09 -5.39
CA TRP A 43 -8.82 -11.14 -4.43
C TRP A 43 -7.94 -11.00 -3.20
N VAL A 44 -8.56 -10.93 -2.02
CA VAL A 44 -7.84 -10.85 -0.74
C VAL A 44 -8.18 -12.07 0.12
N PRO A 45 -7.18 -12.81 0.63
CA PRO A 45 -7.40 -13.93 1.55
C PRO A 45 -8.17 -13.52 2.81
N ASN A 46 -9.05 -14.40 3.28
CA ASN A 46 -9.83 -14.18 4.50
C ASN A 46 -8.92 -13.98 5.73
N ALA A 47 -7.75 -14.63 5.73
CA ALA A 47 -6.76 -14.53 6.80
C ALA A 47 -6.33 -13.07 7.07
N VAL A 48 -6.24 -12.23 6.03
CA VAL A 48 -5.90 -10.79 6.15
C VAL A 48 -6.84 -10.07 7.11
N PHE A 49 -8.13 -10.41 7.06
CA PHE A 49 -9.18 -9.73 7.83
C PHE A 49 -9.68 -10.53 9.03
N SER A 50 -9.10 -11.71 9.29
CA SER A 50 -9.52 -12.59 10.39
C SER A 50 -9.11 -12.06 11.77
N THR A 51 -7.99 -11.33 11.85
CA THR A 51 -7.44 -10.80 13.10
C THR A 51 -6.71 -9.47 12.88
N PRO A 52 -6.57 -8.62 13.91
CA PRO A 52 -5.69 -7.45 13.88
C PRO A 52 -4.26 -7.76 13.43
N LYS A 53 -3.68 -8.85 13.94
CA LYS A 53 -2.33 -9.30 13.59
C LYS A 53 -2.24 -9.68 12.12
N GLY A 54 -3.24 -10.38 11.58
CA GLY A 54 -3.31 -10.74 10.17
C GLY A 54 -3.30 -9.52 9.26
N LEU A 55 -4.10 -8.50 9.59
CA LEU A 55 -4.14 -7.24 8.84
C LEU A 55 -2.79 -6.52 8.89
N LEU A 56 -2.24 -6.30 10.08
CA LEU A 56 -1.00 -5.55 10.26
C LEU A 56 0.22 -6.27 9.66
N THR A 57 0.25 -7.60 9.72
CA THR A 57 1.33 -8.39 9.08
C THR A 57 1.22 -8.31 7.56
N THR A 58 0.00 -8.29 7.02
CA THR A 58 -0.22 -8.13 5.58
C THR A 58 0.19 -6.74 5.11
N LEU A 59 -0.15 -5.69 5.86
CA LEU A 59 0.31 -4.31 5.61
C LEU A 59 1.85 -4.25 5.63
N GLU A 60 2.49 -4.74 6.69
CA GLU A 60 3.95 -4.74 6.82
C GLU A 60 4.66 -5.40 5.62
N ALA A 61 4.12 -6.53 5.13
CA ALA A 61 4.67 -7.25 3.99
C ALA A 61 4.37 -6.54 2.66
N GLY A 62 3.14 -6.06 2.47
CA GLY A 62 2.71 -5.34 1.28
C GLY A 62 3.51 -4.05 1.08
N ASP A 63 3.58 -3.22 2.11
CA ASP A 63 4.31 -1.95 2.07
C ASP A 63 5.80 -2.18 1.78
N GLN A 64 6.40 -3.27 2.28
CA GLN A 64 7.78 -3.62 1.92
C GLN A 64 7.95 -3.95 0.43
N ILE A 65 6.98 -4.63 -0.18
CA ILE A 65 6.97 -4.91 -1.62
C ILE A 65 6.83 -3.58 -2.38
N PHE A 66 5.93 -2.69 -1.96
CA PHE A 66 5.70 -1.40 -2.63
C PHE A 66 6.86 -0.42 -2.45
N ILE A 67 7.52 -0.38 -1.29
CA ILE A 67 8.79 0.37 -1.11
C ILE A 67 9.80 -0.01 -2.19
N ASN A 68 10.01 -1.32 -2.41
CA ASN A 68 10.94 -1.78 -3.44
C ASN A 68 10.44 -1.42 -4.85
N ALA A 69 9.14 -1.57 -5.11
CA ALA A 69 8.53 -1.21 -6.39
C ALA A 69 8.72 0.28 -6.72
N TYR A 70 8.56 1.16 -5.73
CA TYR A 70 8.76 2.59 -5.88
C TYR A 70 10.22 2.97 -6.02
N LEU A 71 11.16 2.29 -5.33
CA LEU A 71 12.60 2.48 -5.57
C LEU A 71 12.99 2.11 -7.02
N ILE A 72 12.40 1.05 -7.60
CA ILE A 72 12.57 0.73 -9.03
C ILE A 72 12.05 1.90 -9.86
N GLY A 73 10.84 2.38 -9.57
CA GLY A 73 10.24 3.53 -10.26
C GLY A 73 11.11 4.78 -10.22
N THR A 74 11.63 5.14 -9.04
CA THR A 74 12.51 6.29 -8.85
C THR A 74 13.77 6.17 -9.71
N THR A 75 14.38 4.98 -9.72
CA THR A 75 15.59 4.71 -10.52
C THR A 75 15.29 4.81 -12.02
N VAL A 76 14.23 4.14 -12.48
CA VAL A 76 13.86 4.10 -13.91
C VAL A 76 13.51 5.49 -14.43
N PHE A 77 12.67 6.24 -13.70
CA PHE A 77 12.31 7.59 -14.10
C PHE A 77 13.48 8.56 -14.00
N GLY A 78 14.31 8.46 -12.95
CA GLY A 78 15.51 9.28 -12.79
C GLY A 78 16.48 9.10 -13.97
N ASN A 79 16.79 7.85 -14.32
CA ASN A 79 17.66 7.53 -15.45
C ASN A 79 17.09 8.00 -16.81
N ALA A 80 15.77 8.10 -16.92
CA ALA A 80 15.09 8.59 -18.11
C ALA A 80 14.95 10.12 -18.17
N GLY A 81 15.53 10.87 -17.23
CA GLY A 81 15.38 12.32 -17.14
C GLY A 81 13.99 12.78 -16.71
N LYS A 82 13.14 11.87 -16.22
CA LYS A 82 11.77 12.11 -15.78
C LYS A 82 11.72 12.47 -14.29
N GLY A 83 12.33 13.61 -13.96
CA GLY A 83 12.50 14.04 -12.57
C GLY A 83 11.19 14.18 -11.78
N LYS A 84 10.09 14.59 -12.43
CA LYS A 84 8.77 14.72 -11.79
C LYS A 84 8.23 13.35 -11.35
N GLU A 85 8.26 12.36 -12.22
CA GLU A 85 7.82 10.99 -11.91
C GLU A 85 8.76 10.29 -10.92
N ALA A 86 10.07 10.55 -11.01
CA ALA A 86 11.05 10.08 -10.03
C ALA A 86 10.74 10.65 -8.63
N ARG A 87 10.40 11.94 -8.54
CA ARG A 87 9.98 12.58 -7.28
C ARG A 87 8.73 11.92 -6.70
N PHE A 88 7.68 11.73 -7.51
CA PHE A 88 6.43 11.10 -7.03
C PHE A 88 6.62 9.68 -6.53
N THR A 89 7.43 8.87 -7.22
CA THR A 89 7.76 7.52 -6.72
C THR A 89 8.56 7.58 -5.42
N GLY A 90 9.47 8.55 -5.26
CA GLY A 90 10.17 8.79 -3.99
C GLY A 90 9.23 9.20 -2.85
N GLU A 91 8.25 10.06 -3.14
CA GLU A 91 7.20 10.47 -2.18
C GLU A 91 6.35 9.27 -1.74
N PHE A 92 5.88 8.44 -2.69
CA PHE A 92 5.13 7.23 -2.36
C PHE A 92 5.94 6.24 -1.54
N MET A 93 7.22 6.02 -1.90
CA MET A 93 8.13 5.19 -1.08
C MET A 93 8.23 5.69 0.37
N GLY A 94 8.29 7.01 0.57
CA GLY A 94 8.27 7.62 1.90
C GLY A 94 6.98 7.34 2.66
N THR A 95 5.82 7.46 2.00
CA THR A 95 4.52 7.12 2.57
C THR A 95 4.42 5.65 2.97
N GLU A 96 4.83 4.72 2.10
CA GLU A 96 4.85 3.28 2.40
C GLU A 96 5.76 2.95 3.59
N ALA A 97 6.90 3.66 3.73
CA ALA A 97 7.78 3.49 4.87
C ALA A 97 7.09 3.89 6.19
N VAL A 98 6.29 4.96 6.19
CA VAL A 98 5.49 5.38 7.35
C VAL A 98 4.38 4.37 7.66
N HIS A 99 3.62 3.92 6.66
CA HIS A 99 2.60 2.87 6.81
C HIS A 99 3.19 1.63 7.49
N ARG A 100 4.33 1.16 6.96
CA ARG A 100 5.04 0.00 7.48
C ARG A 100 5.55 0.19 8.88
N ALA A 101 6.14 1.34 9.19
CA ALA A 101 6.66 1.65 10.52
C ALA A 101 5.53 1.62 11.58
N LEU A 102 4.37 2.21 11.27
CA LEU A 102 3.20 2.24 12.15
C LEU A 102 2.54 0.86 12.30
N ALA A 103 2.50 0.06 11.23
CA ALA A 103 2.05 -1.32 11.31
C ALA A 103 2.97 -2.16 12.22
N ARG A 104 4.30 -1.99 12.07
CA ARG A 104 5.30 -2.66 12.92
C ARG A 104 5.20 -2.25 14.38
N GLN A 105 5.08 -0.96 14.66
CA GLN A 105 4.85 -0.46 16.03
C GLN A 105 3.59 -1.11 16.64
N SER A 106 2.50 -1.19 15.86
CA SER A 106 1.24 -1.82 16.31
C SER A 106 1.35 -3.33 16.52
N LEU A 107 2.37 -3.97 15.92
CA LEU A 107 2.73 -5.38 16.14
C LEU A 107 3.73 -5.57 17.28
N GLY A 108 4.13 -4.52 18.00
CA GLY A 108 5.16 -4.57 19.03
C GLY A 108 6.58 -4.72 18.49
N LYS A 109 6.80 -4.39 17.21
CA LYS A 109 8.12 -4.43 16.55
C LYS A 109 8.70 -3.02 16.45
N LEU A 110 10.02 -2.91 16.35
CA LEU A 110 10.67 -1.65 15.98
C LEU A 110 10.19 -1.17 14.61
N GLY A 111 10.06 0.15 14.43
CA GLY A 111 9.65 0.79 13.17
C GLY A 111 10.55 0.50 11.96
N ASN A 112 11.69 -0.17 12.19
CA ASN A 112 12.69 -0.56 11.20
C ASN A 112 13.45 0.64 10.62
N ASP A 113 13.95 1.46 11.55
CA ASP A 113 14.89 2.55 11.28
C ASP A 113 16.19 1.97 10.71
N ARG A 114 16.46 2.25 9.45
CA ARG A 114 17.60 1.71 8.69
C ARG A 114 18.08 2.80 7.74
N VAL A 115 19.40 2.84 7.54
CA VAL A 115 20.04 3.73 6.57
C VAL A 115 19.53 3.53 5.14
N PHE A 116 19.17 2.29 4.77
CA PHE A 116 18.58 1.96 3.47
C PHE A 116 17.37 1.05 3.61
N MET A 117 16.35 1.32 2.79
CA MET A 117 15.21 0.42 2.60
C MET A 117 15.63 -0.85 1.87
N LYS A 118 14.91 -1.96 2.09
CA LYS A 118 15.21 -3.21 1.38
C LYS A 118 14.89 -3.08 -0.11
N TYR A 119 15.87 -3.45 -0.94
CA TYR A 119 15.78 -3.51 -2.39
C TYR A 119 16.16 -4.93 -2.85
N THR A 120 15.17 -5.82 -2.81
CA THR A 120 15.33 -7.29 -2.96
C THR A 120 14.97 -7.82 -4.34
N PHE A 121 14.30 -7.02 -5.18
CA PHE A 121 14.02 -7.34 -6.57
C PHE A 121 14.22 -6.11 -7.46
N THR A 122 14.53 -6.34 -8.74
CA THR A 122 14.84 -5.27 -9.70
C THR A 122 13.82 -5.17 -10.84
N LYS A 123 12.93 -6.15 -10.99
CA LYS A 123 11.87 -6.14 -12.00
C LYS A 123 10.54 -5.80 -11.32
N ILE A 124 9.84 -4.78 -11.81
CA ILE A 124 8.58 -4.33 -11.19
C ILE A 124 7.51 -5.43 -11.14
N LEU A 125 7.50 -6.35 -12.12
CA LEU A 125 6.55 -7.47 -12.15
C LEU A 125 6.82 -8.53 -11.08
N ASP A 126 7.99 -8.53 -10.43
CA ASP A 126 8.27 -9.41 -9.29
C ASP A 126 7.40 -9.01 -8.08
N ALA A 127 6.99 -7.74 -7.96
CA ALA A 127 6.02 -7.32 -6.95
C ALA A 127 4.68 -8.07 -7.09
N VAL A 128 4.17 -8.19 -8.33
CA VAL A 128 2.94 -8.93 -8.63
C VAL A 128 3.11 -10.42 -8.30
N LYS A 129 4.28 -11.00 -8.62
CA LYS A 129 4.59 -12.40 -8.29
C LYS A 129 4.58 -12.62 -6.78
N LEU A 130 5.22 -11.75 -6.00
CA LEU A 130 5.27 -11.84 -4.54
C LEU A 130 3.88 -11.70 -3.91
N LEU A 131 3.06 -10.76 -4.39
CA LEU A 131 1.67 -10.59 -3.94
C LEU A 131 0.83 -11.84 -4.24
N LYS A 132 1.01 -12.44 -5.42
CA LYS A 132 0.35 -13.72 -5.78
C LYS A 132 0.77 -14.87 -4.87
N GLN A 133 2.06 -14.97 -4.55
CA GLN A 133 2.57 -15.97 -3.60
C GLN A 133 1.99 -15.79 -2.19
N ALA A 134 1.69 -14.54 -1.80
CA ALA A 134 0.97 -14.22 -0.56
C ALA A 134 -0.55 -14.48 -0.63
N GLY A 135 -1.06 -15.01 -1.75
CA GLY A 135 -2.47 -15.33 -1.95
C GLY A 135 -3.33 -14.18 -2.48
N ILE A 136 -2.74 -13.04 -2.84
CA ILE A 136 -3.46 -11.94 -3.49
C ILE A 136 -3.70 -12.29 -4.96
N GLY A 137 -4.94 -12.16 -5.42
CA GLY A 137 -5.30 -12.39 -6.82
C GLY A 137 -5.59 -11.10 -7.57
N PHE A 138 -5.24 -11.07 -8.85
CA PHE A 138 -5.49 -9.97 -9.77
C PHE A 138 -6.44 -10.49 -10.87
N ASP A 139 -7.70 -10.03 -10.88
CA ASP A 139 -8.83 -10.53 -11.68
C ASP A 139 -9.24 -12.00 -11.50
N LYS A 140 -8.37 -12.81 -10.92
CA LYS A 140 -8.57 -14.23 -10.62
C LYS A 140 -8.49 -14.47 -9.11
N PRO A 141 -9.14 -15.51 -8.58
CA PRO A 141 -8.94 -15.91 -7.20
C PRO A 141 -7.45 -16.18 -6.90
N GLY A 142 -7.02 -15.88 -5.68
CA GLY A 142 -5.70 -16.25 -5.18
C GLY A 142 -5.63 -17.70 -4.70
N SER A 143 -4.48 -18.11 -4.17
CA SER A 143 -4.24 -19.49 -3.72
C SER A 143 -4.93 -19.86 -2.40
N ALA A 144 -5.49 -18.91 -1.67
CA ALA A 144 -6.14 -19.11 -0.37
C ALA A 144 -7.61 -18.66 -0.38
N PRO A 145 -8.48 -19.23 0.49
CA PRO A 145 -9.85 -18.78 0.66
C PRO A 145 -9.91 -17.28 0.95
N GLY A 146 -10.80 -16.59 0.26
CA GLY A 146 -10.84 -15.14 0.23
C GLY A 146 -12.07 -14.64 -0.51
N LYS A 147 -12.02 -13.38 -0.93
CA LYS A 147 -13.06 -12.80 -1.78
C LYS A 147 -12.52 -11.64 -2.61
N PHE A 148 -13.27 -11.30 -3.64
CA PHE A 148 -12.98 -10.11 -4.43
C PHE A 148 -13.38 -8.82 -3.71
N TYR A 149 -12.55 -7.81 -3.91
CA TYR A 149 -12.77 -6.42 -3.57
C TYR A 149 -12.66 -5.61 -4.86
N LEU A 150 -13.75 -4.94 -5.22
CA LEU A 150 -13.82 -4.06 -6.37
C LEU A 150 -13.40 -2.66 -5.95
N LEU A 151 -12.57 -2.01 -6.77
CA LEU A 151 -12.05 -0.67 -6.48
C LEU A 151 -13.18 0.33 -6.21
N ASP A 152 -14.27 0.30 -6.98
CA ASP A 152 -15.37 1.25 -6.82
C ASP A 152 -16.07 1.08 -5.46
N ASP A 153 -16.19 -0.16 -4.97
CA ASP A 153 -16.75 -0.43 -3.64
C ASP A 153 -15.76 -0.08 -2.52
N VAL A 154 -14.46 -0.28 -2.74
CA VAL A 154 -13.41 0.13 -1.80
C VAL A 154 -13.37 1.64 -1.69
N ARG A 155 -13.40 2.37 -2.83
CA ARG A 155 -13.40 3.84 -2.90
C ARG A 155 -14.54 4.43 -2.08
N LYS A 156 -15.77 3.94 -2.26
CA LYS A 156 -16.96 4.40 -1.51
C LYS A 156 -16.83 4.24 0.00
N ARG A 157 -16.08 3.23 0.46
CA ARG A 157 -15.91 2.88 1.88
C ARG A 157 -14.60 3.39 2.46
N THR A 158 -13.73 3.98 1.64
CA THR A 158 -12.44 4.50 2.08
C THR A 158 -12.69 5.71 2.99
N PRO A 159 -12.16 5.72 4.22
CA PRO A 159 -12.32 6.83 5.14
C PRO A 159 -11.90 8.18 4.54
N SER A 160 -12.72 9.21 4.75
CA SER A 160 -12.20 10.58 4.75
C SER A 160 -11.50 10.80 6.10
N VAL A 161 -10.19 10.93 6.06
CA VAL A 161 -9.43 11.53 7.16
C VAL A 161 -9.30 13.00 6.83
N GLY A 162 -9.84 13.88 7.69
CA GLY A 162 -9.83 15.32 7.41
C GLY A 162 -8.41 15.81 7.14
N SER A 163 -8.25 16.69 6.15
CA SER A 163 -6.95 17.22 5.68
C SER A 163 -6.13 17.95 6.74
N THR A 164 -6.74 18.32 7.87
CA THR A 164 -6.05 18.90 9.03
C THR A 164 -5.43 17.87 9.98
N ARG A 165 -5.63 16.56 9.73
CA ARG A 165 -5.19 15.46 10.62
C ARG A 165 -4.10 14.57 10.03
N VAL A 166 -3.79 14.74 8.74
CA VAL A 166 -2.73 14.04 8.02
C VAL A 166 -2.23 15.01 6.95
N ASN A 167 -0.91 15.11 6.74
CA ASN A 167 -0.30 15.99 5.74
C ASN A 167 -0.51 15.45 4.32
N THR A 168 -1.77 15.26 3.94
CA THR A 168 -2.16 14.86 2.61
C THR A 168 -2.14 16.11 1.73
N LEU A 169 -1.04 16.33 1.01
CA LEU A 169 -1.01 17.35 -0.04
C LEU A 169 -1.98 16.92 -1.13
N ASN A 170 -2.90 17.81 -1.51
CA ASN A 170 -3.69 17.60 -2.71
C ASN A 170 -2.72 17.75 -3.89
N PRO A 171 -2.46 16.70 -4.68
CA PRO A 171 -1.61 16.80 -5.84
C PRO A 171 -2.41 17.56 -6.90
N ALA A 172 -2.23 18.88 -6.90
CA ALA A 172 -2.78 19.78 -7.89
C ALA A 172 -2.38 19.35 -9.31
#